data_AF-A0A5K0Y257-F1
#
_entry.id   AF-A0A5K0Y257-F1
#
_cell.length_a   1.000
_cell.length_b   1.000
_cell.length_c   1.000
_cell.angle_alpha   90.00
_cell.angle_beta   90.00
_cell.angle_gamma   90.00
#
_symmetry.space_group_name_H-M   'P 1'
#
loop_
_entity.id
_entity.type
_entity.pdbx_description
1 polymer ?
#
loop_
_entity_poly.entity_id
_entity_poly.type
_entity_poly.pdbx_seq_one_letter_code
_entity_poly.pdbx_strand_id
1 'polypeptide(L)'
;RLRTSLLHNEKNEVEQSLERKKFKWNTTGVSIVSDGWTDIQRRPLIDFIVIARDEPIFLKAVDVSGEYKDVGYLKQLFVEAIEEAGLDKVVHLITDNAAVCKSAGLSLRYDFSHIFWTPCVAHTLNLALKDICNPPSED
;
A
#
# COMPACT_ATOMS: atom_id res chain seq x y z
N ARG A 1 1.61 28.72 12.39
CA ARG A 1 1.97 29.07 11.01
C ARG A 1 2.57 27.88 10.28
N LEU A 2 3.75 27.37 10.67
CA LEU A 2 4.35 26.18 10.03
C LEU A 2 3.43 24.94 10.07
N ARG A 3 3.01 24.49 11.26
CA ARG A 3 2.11 23.32 11.44
C ARG A 3 0.64 23.54 11.00
N THR A 4 0.32 24.70 10.45
CA THR A 4 -1.06 25.07 10.10
C THR A 4 -1.13 25.60 8.68
N SER A 5 -1.16 26.92 8.50
CA SER A 5 -1.37 27.57 7.21
C SER A 5 -0.28 27.25 6.19
N LEU A 6 0.99 27.25 6.60
CA LEU A 6 2.10 26.99 5.68
C LEU A 6 2.09 25.53 5.24
N LEU A 7 1.99 24.57 6.17
CA LEU A 7 1.88 23.15 5.82
C LEU A 7 0.67 22.86 4.91
N HIS A 8 -0.47 23.49 5.17
CA HIS A 8 -1.65 23.30 4.33
C HIS A 8 -1.42 23.85 2.91
N ASN A 9 -0.80 25.03 2.80
CA ASN A 9 -0.46 25.61 1.49
C ASN A 9 0.54 24.72 0.73
N GLU A 10 1.62 24.29 1.38
CA GLU A 10 2.62 23.39 0.77
C GLU A 10 1.99 22.06 0.33
N LYS A 11 1.11 21.48 1.15
CA LYS A 11 0.37 20.27 0.79
C LYS A 11 -0.47 20.49 -0.47
N ASN A 12 -1.23 21.59 -0.52
CA ASN A 12 -2.07 21.90 -1.68
C ASN A 12 -1.23 22.14 -2.95
N GLU A 13 -0.07 22.78 -2.83
CA GLU A 13 0.86 22.99 -3.95
C GLU A 13 1.42 21.66 -4.47
N VAL A 14 1.81 20.76 -3.58
CA VAL A 14 2.24 19.40 -3.94
C VAL A 14 1.11 18.65 -4.63
N GLU A 15 -0.10 18.66 -4.07
CA GLU A 15 -1.27 17.99 -4.66
C GLU A 15 -1.56 18.49 -6.09
N GLN A 16 -1.59 19.81 -6.29
CA GLN A 16 -1.78 20.41 -7.63
C GLN A 16 -0.68 20.02 -8.61
N SER A 17 0.57 19.91 -8.14
CA SER A 17 1.69 19.46 -8.98
C SER A 17 1.55 17.98 -9.38
N LEU A 18 1.03 17.15 -8.47
CA LEU A 18 0.80 15.73 -8.69
C LEU A 18 -0.36 15.45 -9.66
N GLU A 19 -1.42 16.29 -9.69
CA GLU A 19 -2.56 16.07 -10.59
C GLU A 19 -2.17 15.93 -12.07
N ARG A 20 -1.18 16.70 -12.53
CA ARG A 20 -0.63 16.55 -13.89
C ARG A 20 -0.01 15.18 -14.14
N LYS A 21 0.61 14.58 -13.12
CA LYS A 21 1.20 13.24 -13.18
C LYS A 21 0.12 12.17 -13.15
N LYS A 22 -0.92 12.35 -12.32
CA LYS A 22 -2.06 11.43 -12.20
C LYS A 22 -2.88 11.30 -13.48
N PHE A 23 -2.89 12.31 -14.35
CA PHE A 23 -3.60 12.24 -15.64
C PHE A 23 -3.16 11.04 -16.51
N LYS A 24 -1.87 10.68 -16.46
CA LYS A 24 -1.32 9.53 -17.22
C LYS A 24 -1.82 8.18 -16.72
N TRP A 25 -2.32 8.09 -15.49
CA TRP A 25 -2.81 6.84 -14.90
C TRP A 25 -3.96 6.25 -15.72
N ASN A 26 -4.75 7.09 -16.39
CA ASN A 26 -5.86 6.65 -17.24
C ASN A 26 -5.43 5.81 -18.45
N THR A 27 -4.19 5.97 -18.93
CA THR A 27 -3.70 5.27 -20.12
C THR A 27 -2.77 4.11 -19.79
N THR A 28 -2.05 4.17 -18.67
CA THR A 28 -1.09 3.13 -18.28
C THR A 28 -1.63 2.15 -17.25
N GLY A 29 -2.66 2.53 -16.51
CA GLY A 29 -3.00 1.92 -15.23
C GLY A 29 -1.91 2.17 -14.17
N VAL A 30 -2.19 1.76 -12.94
CA VAL A 30 -1.28 1.87 -11.79
C VAL A 30 -1.32 0.65 -10.89
N SER A 31 -0.22 0.42 -10.17
CA SER A 31 -0.14 -0.52 -9.06
C SER A 31 -0.20 0.22 -7.74
N ILE A 32 -0.94 -0.30 -6.76
CA ILE A 32 -0.86 0.14 -5.37
C ILE A 32 0.09 -0.81 -4.63
N VAL A 33 1.03 -0.25 -3.87
CA VAL A 33 1.92 -0.97 -2.98
C VAL A 33 1.57 -0.57 -1.56
N SER A 34 1.40 -1.55 -0.69
CA SER A 34 1.12 -1.34 0.72
C SER A 34 2.07 -2.14 1.60
N ASP A 35 2.64 -1.49 2.60
CA ASP A 35 3.46 -2.12 3.62
C ASP A 35 3.00 -1.74 5.03
N GLY A 36 3.17 -2.68 5.95
CA GLY A 36 2.87 -2.49 7.36
C GLY A 36 4.16 -2.39 8.17
N TRP A 37 4.35 -1.32 8.93
CA TRP A 37 5.45 -1.23 9.87
C TRP A 37 5.01 -0.68 11.23
N THR A 38 5.93 -0.70 12.18
CA THR A 38 5.74 -0.07 13.49
C THR A 38 6.71 1.10 13.60
N ASP A 39 6.18 2.29 13.86
CA ASP A 39 7.00 3.49 13.98
C ASP A 39 7.84 3.48 15.28
N ILE A 40 8.71 4.49 15.43
CA ILE A 40 9.59 4.61 16.61
C ILE A 40 8.82 4.81 17.93
N GLN A 41 7.54 5.18 17.86
CA GLN A 41 6.64 5.35 19.01
C GLN A 41 5.80 4.10 19.27
N ARG A 42 6.10 2.98 18.60
CA ARG A 42 5.38 1.71 18.67
C ARG A 42 3.95 1.77 18.13
N ARG A 43 3.65 2.72 17.24
CA ARG A 43 2.36 2.78 16.54
C ARG A 43 2.43 1.93 15.28
N PRO A 44 1.52 0.98 15.11
CA PRO A 44 1.41 0.27 13.85
C PRO A 44 0.84 1.19 12.77
N LEU A 45 1.55 1.31 11.65
CA LEU A 45 1.14 2.07 10.48
C LEU A 45 1.04 1.15 9.27
N ILE A 46 0.13 1.49 8.36
CA ILE A 46 0.04 0.88 7.02
C ILE A 46 0.13 2.02 6.01
N ASP A 47 1.06 1.96 5.05
CA ASP A 47 1.11 2.91 3.95
C ASP A 47 0.52 2.39 2.65
N PHE A 48 0.28 3.34 1.76
CA PHE A 48 -0.15 3.13 0.41
C PHE A 48 0.64 4.06 -0.50
N ILE A 49 1.34 3.46 -1.45
CA ILE A 49 2.09 4.16 -2.50
C ILE A 49 1.53 3.70 -3.84
N VAL A 50 1.19 4.66 -4.70
CA VAL A 50 0.82 4.39 -6.09
C VAL A 50 2.08 4.38 -6.93
N ILE A 51 2.33 3.28 -7.63
CA ILE A 51 3.41 3.11 -8.59
C ILE A 51 2.83 3.24 -9.99
N ALA A 52 3.28 4.27 -10.71
CA ALA A 52 3.03 4.49 -12.12
C ALA A 52 4.35 4.43 -12.90
N ARG A 53 4.27 4.50 -14.23
CA ARG A 53 5.43 4.41 -15.13
C ARG A 53 6.55 5.42 -14.81
N ASP A 54 6.19 6.61 -14.38
CA ASP A 54 7.14 7.71 -14.25
C ASP A 54 7.70 7.82 -12.82
N GLU A 55 6.82 7.85 -11.81
CA GLU A 55 7.23 8.10 -10.42
C GLU A 55 6.28 7.45 -9.40
N PRO A 56 6.80 7.01 -8.23
CA PRO A 56 5.98 6.63 -7.09
C PRO A 56 5.34 7.86 -6.45
N ILE A 57 4.06 7.75 -6.09
CA ILE A 57 3.31 8.78 -5.39
C ILE A 57 2.81 8.21 -4.07
N PHE A 58 3.24 8.82 -2.96
CA PHE A 58 2.68 8.52 -1.66
C PHE A 58 1.19 8.93 -1.64
N LEU A 59 0.31 7.98 -1.34
CA LEU A 59 -1.13 8.20 -1.28
C LEU A 59 -1.52 8.60 0.14
N LYS A 60 -1.30 7.68 1.09
CA LYS A 60 -1.62 7.88 2.50
C LYS A 60 -0.88 6.89 3.38
N ALA A 61 -0.87 7.19 4.68
CA ALA A 61 -0.54 6.22 5.72
C ALA A 61 -1.65 6.26 6.78
N VAL A 62 -2.01 5.09 7.29
CA VAL A 62 -3.09 4.89 8.24
C VAL A 62 -2.49 4.42 9.55
N ASP A 63 -2.79 5.14 10.63
CA ASP A 63 -2.52 4.67 11.99
C ASP A 63 -3.58 3.66 12.38
N VAL A 64 -3.15 2.42 12.57
CA VAL A 64 -4.04 1.28 12.87
C VAL A 64 -3.91 0.85 14.33
N SER A 65 -3.51 1.78 15.20
CA SER A 65 -3.47 1.60 16.65
C SER A 65 -4.86 1.30 17.21
N GLY A 66 -5.00 0.23 17.97
CA GLY A 66 -6.27 -0.17 18.59
C GLY A 66 -7.20 -0.97 17.67
N GLU A 67 -6.84 -1.14 16.40
CA GLU A 67 -7.64 -1.88 15.42
C GLU A 67 -7.28 -3.36 15.40
N TYR A 68 -8.29 -4.21 15.17
CA TYR A 68 -8.07 -5.62 14.93
C TYR A 68 -7.80 -5.84 13.44
N LYS A 69 -6.55 -6.10 13.09
CA LYS A 69 -6.05 -6.24 11.71
C LYS A 69 -6.47 -7.57 11.08
N ASP A 70 -7.76 -7.81 10.96
CA ASP A 70 -8.28 -8.96 10.25
C ASP A 70 -8.37 -8.74 8.73
N VAL A 71 -8.83 -9.77 8.04
CA VAL A 71 -8.98 -9.78 6.58
C VAL A 71 -9.96 -8.69 6.12
N GLY A 72 -11.05 -8.48 6.86
CA GLY A 72 -12.09 -7.52 6.51
C GLY A 72 -11.59 -6.08 6.63
N TYR A 73 -10.92 -5.78 7.74
CA TYR A 73 -10.33 -4.47 7.99
C TYR A 73 -9.28 -4.10 6.94
N LEU A 74 -8.33 -5.00 6.65
CA LEU A 74 -7.34 -4.74 5.60
C LEU A 74 -7.97 -4.59 4.21
N LYS A 75 -8.97 -5.43 3.90
CA LYS A 75 -9.70 -5.30 2.63
C LYS A 75 -10.35 -3.92 2.51
N GLN A 76 -10.95 -3.41 3.58
CA GLN A 76 -11.53 -2.06 3.59
C GLN A 76 -10.48 -1.00 3.28
N LEU A 77 -9.33 -1.03 3.95
CA LEU A 77 -8.25 -0.07 3.68
C LEU A 77 -7.76 -0.14 2.22
N PHE A 78 -7.71 -1.34 1.64
CA PHE A 78 -7.34 -1.53 0.24
C PHE A 78 -8.39 -0.91 -0.69
N VAL A 79 -9.68 -1.14 -0.44
CA VAL A 79 -10.78 -0.53 -1.20
C VAL A 79 -10.68 0.99 -1.14
N GLU A 80 -10.52 1.58 0.04
CA GLU A 80 -10.39 3.02 0.21
C GLU A 80 -9.16 3.59 -0.54
N ALA A 81 -8.04 2.87 -0.57
CA ALA A 81 -6.86 3.27 -1.35
C ALA A 81 -7.11 3.17 -2.87
N ILE A 82 -7.83 2.14 -3.32
CA ILE A 82 -8.22 1.97 -4.73
C ILE A 82 -9.17 3.09 -5.17
N GLU A 83 -10.17 3.43 -4.36
CA GLU A 83 -11.11 4.52 -4.63
C GLU A 83 -10.39 5.87 -4.74
N GLU A 84 -9.45 6.15 -3.84
CA GLU A 84 -8.67 7.38 -3.83
C GLU A 84 -7.72 7.50 -5.04
N ALA A 85 -7.15 6.37 -5.50
CA ALA A 85 -6.36 6.33 -6.73
C ALA A 85 -7.24 6.41 -8.00
N GLY A 86 -8.47 5.92 -7.91
CA GLY A 86 -9.45 5.79 -8.98
C GLY A 86 -9.64 4.34 -9.43
N LEU A 87 -10.83 3.79 -9.20
CA LEU A 87 -11.19 2.38 -9.42
C LEU A 87 -10.78 1.83 -10.80
N ASP A 88 -11.03 2.59 -11.87
CA ASP A 88 -10.76 2.17 -13.25
C ASP A 88 -9.27 2.25 -13.63
N LYS A 89 -8.45 2.91 -12.79
CA LYS A 89 -7.03 3.15 -13.06
C LYS A 89 -6.15 2.11 -12.38
N VAL A 90 -6.60 1.52 -11.28
CA VAL A 90 -5.83 0.52 -10.54
C VAL A 90 -5.98 -0.83 -11.24
N VAL A 91 -4.85 -1.47 -11.52
CA VAL A 91 -4.81 -2.80 -12.14
C VAL A 91 -4.14 -3.84 -11.23
N HIS A 92 -3.47 -3.40 -10.17
CA HIS A 92 -2.61 -4.27 -9.38
C HIS A 92 -2.47 -3.79 -7.94
N LEU A 93 -2.54 -4.71 -6.98
CA LEU A 93 -2.23 -4.50 -5.58
C LEU A 93 -1.05 -5.39 -5.17
N ILE A 94 -0.07 -4.77 -4.51
CA ILE A 94 1.10 -5.43 -3.94
C ILE A 94 1.09 -5.21 -2.44
N THR A 95 1.16 -6.28 -1.66
CA THR A 95 1.21 -6.22 -0.19
C THR A 95 2.35 -7.07 0.34
N ASP A 96 2.61 -7.02 1.65
CA ASP A 96 3.41 -8.03 2.32
C ASP A 96 2.86 -9.47 2.08
N ASN A 97 3.66 -10.47 2.46
CA ASN A 97 3.31 -11.88 2.32
C ASN A 97 2.61 -12.47 3.56
N ALA A 98 2.15 -11.64 4.50
CA ALA A 98 1.43 -12.12 5.68
C ALA A 98 0.11 -12.77 5.26
N ALA A 99 -0.31 -13.81 5.98
CA ALA A 99 -1.49 -14.60 5.63
C ALA A 99 -2.77 -13.73 5.54
N VAL A 100 -2.88 -12.72 6.40
CA VAL A 100 -4.02 -11.79 6.41
C VAL A 100 -4.01 -10.86 5.19
N CYS A 101 -2.86 -10.32 4.80
CA CYS A 101 -2.70 -9.47 3.62
C CYS A 101 -2.98 -10.26 2.34
N LYS A 102 -2.47 -11.49 2.25
CA LYS A 102 -2.78 -12.42 1.16
C LYS A 102 -4.27 -12.68 1.04
N SER A 103 -4.94 -12.98 2.15
CA SER A 103 -6.38 -13.25 2.13
C SER A 103 -7.19 -12.02 1.73
N ALA A 104 -6.85 -10.84 2.27
CA ALA A 104 -7.51 -9.58 1.95
C ALA A 104 -7.30 -9.19 0.47
N GLY A 105 -6.05 -9.23 -0.01
CA GLY A 105 -5.71 -8.92 -1.40
C GLY A 105 -6.37 -9.87 -2.40
N LEU A 106 -6.36 -11.19 -2.14
CA LEU A 106 -7.05 -12.16 -2.99
C LEU A 106 -8.58 -12.01 -2.96
N SER A 107 -9.16 -11.46 -1.89
CA SER A 107 -10.60 -11.23 -1.81
C SER A 107 -11.08 -10.06 -2.67
N LEU A 108 -10.20 -9.16 -3.09
CA LEU A 108 -10.56 -8.01 -3.93
C LEU A 108 -11.06 -8.44 -5.32
N ARG A 109 -10.61 -9.59 -5.83
CA ARG A 109 -11.05 -10.10 -7.15
C ARG A 109 -12.57 -10.33 -7.25
N TYR A 110 -13.26 -10.45 -6.12
CA TYR A 110 -14.72 -10.61 -6.10
C TYR A 110 -15.45 -9.28 -6.33
N ASP A 111 -14.84 -8.16 -5.93
CA ASP A 111 -15.40 -6.82 -6.09
C ASP A 111 -14.83 -6.11 -7.33
N PHE A 112 -13.56 -6.38 -7.64
CA PHE A 112 -12.78 -5.78 -8.72
C PHE A 112 -12.05 -6.87 -9.51
N SER A 113 -12.73 -7.49 -10.47
CA SER A 113 -12.19 -8.62 -11.23
C SER A 113 -10.98 -8.27 -12.11
N HIS A 114 -10.76 -6.97 -12.38
CA HIS A 114 -9.63 -6.45 -13.14
C HIS A 114 -8.37 -6.20 -12.30
N ILE A 115 -8.46 -6.25 -10.97
CA ILE A 115 -7.34 -5.97 -10.07
C ILE A 115 -6.67 -7.28 -9.66
N PHE A 116 -5.40 -7.43 -10.03
CA PHE A 116 -4.58 -8.57 -9.60
C PHE A 116 -3.92 -8.28 -8.25
N TRP A 117 -3.69 -9.32 -7.45
CA TRP A 117 -2.89 -9.22 -6.23
C TRP A 117 -1.61 -10.04 -6.35
N THR A 118 -0.49 -9.51 -5.86
CA THR A 118 0.78 -10.25 -5.72
C THR A 118 1.49 -9.94 -4.41
N PRO A 119 2.27 -10.89 -3.85
CA PRO A 119 3.12 -10.60 -2.69
C PRO A 119 4.30 -9.69 -3.08
N CYS A 120 4.80 -8.94 -2.11
CA CYS A 120 5.98 -8.10 -2.24
C CYS A 120 7.25 -8.93 -2.45
N VAL A 121 7.92 -8.74 -3.58
CA VAL A 121 9.15 -9.45 -3.95
C VAL A 121 10.26 -9.23 -2.91
N ALA A 122 10.45 -8.00 -2.43
CA ALA A 122 11.48 -7.70 -1.44
C ALA A 122 11.24 -8.49 -0.14
N HIS A 123 9.99 -8.58 0.30
CA HIS A 123 9.63 -9.37 1.46
C HIS A 123 9.83 -10.87 1.21
N THR A 124 9.43 -11.38 0.04
CA THR A 124 9.67 -12.77 -0.35
C THR A 124 11.16 -13.14 -0.34
N LEU A 125 12.02 -12.28 -0.89
CA LEU A 125 13.47 -12.48 -0.88
C LEU A 125 14.03 -12.46 0.55
N ASN A 126 13.57 -11.55 1.39
CA ASN A 126 13.97 -11.50 2.80
C ASN A 126 13.59 -12.78 3.55
N LEU A 127 12.40 -13.34 3.31
CA LEU A 127 11.99 -14.61 3.90
C LEU A 127 12.87 -15.77 3.42
N ALA A 128 13.14 -15.86 2.11
CA ALA A 128 14.01 -16.89 1.56
C ALA A 128 15.44 -16.82 2.12
N LEU A 129 16.00 -15.62 2.23
CA LEU A 129 17.34 -15.42 2.81
C LEU A 129 17.37 -15.76 4.31
N LYS A 130 16.33 -15.42 5.06
CA LYS A 130 16.22 -15.82 6.47
C LYS A 130 16.21 -17.33 6.64
N ASP A 131 15.50 -18.05 5.77
CA ASP A 131 15.43 -19.50 5.79
C ASP A 131 16.80 -20.13 5.49
N ILE A 132 17.50 -19.64 4.46
CA ILE A 132 18.86 -20.09 4.12
C ILE A 132 19.85 -19.84 5.26
N CYS A 133 19.72 -18.71 5.97
CA CYS A 133 20.61 -18.33 7.05
C CYS A 133 20.23 -18.94 8.41
N ASN A 134 19.07 -19.61 8.52
CA ASN A 134 18.66 -20.30 9.73
C ASN A 134 19.22 -21.73 9.68
N PRO A 135 20.22 -22.08 10.50
CA PRO A 135 20.69 -23.46 10.56
C PRO A 135 19.53 -24.37 11.01
N PRO A 136 19.49 -25.63 10.54
CA PRO A 136 18.51 -26.59 11.03
C PRO A 136 18.65 -26.72 12.56
N SER A 137 17.53 -26.80 13.27
CA SER A 137 17.54 -27.15 14.69
C SER A 137 18.20 -28.51 14.85
N GLU A 138 19.12 -28.64 15.81
CA GLU A 138 19.60 -29.95 16.25
C GLU A 138 18.42 -30.67 16.90
N ASP A 139 17.90 -31.70 16.22
CA ASP A 139 16.97 -32.69 16.79
C ASP A 139 17.70 -33.64 17.75
#